data_AF-U9SUC8-F1
#
_entry.id   AF-U9SUC8-F1
#
_cell.length_a   1.000
_cell.length_b   1.000
_cell.length_c   1.000
_cell.angle_alpha   90.00
_cell.angle_beta   90.00
_cell.angle_gamma   90.00
#
_symmetry.space_group_name_H-M   'P 1'
#
loop_
_entity.id
_entity.type
_entity.pdbx_description
1 polymer ?
#
loop_
_entity_poly.entity_id
_entity_poly.type
_entity_poly.pdbx_seq_one_letter_code
_entity_poly.pdbx_strand_id
1 'polypeptide(L)'
;MISIDPKISLFRLPENRTLLESLYELTCGTSTCPSFFRDLALVIQNIQRLIIINENNEINRRIIELINVQKNLRYFEWKDDFEDEYNIEYDLYDEMLVALQQRSETIFHLLILYFQFFNCEECHEHKLFDILPKFLKLKTLTLNKYYLESERVLPIYYNNLKYSI
;
A
#
# COMPACT_ATOMS: atom_id res chain seq x y z
N MET A 1 -3.66 -28.26 -15.28
CA MET A 1 -2.93 -26.99 -15.53
C MET A 1 -3.79 -26.17 -16.47
N ILE A 2 -4.53 -25.18 -15.96
CA ILE A 2 -5.42 -24.36 -16.80
C ILE A 2 -4.55 -23.25 -17.41
N SER A 3 -4.34 -23.32 -18.73
CA SER A 3 -3.73 -22.24 -19.49
C SER A 3 -4.81 -21.17 -19.72
N ILE A 4 -4.63 -20.01 -19.11
CA ILE A 4 -5.56 -18.88 -19.24
C ILE A 4 -5.01 -17.97 -20.33
N ASP A 5 -5.78 -17.77 -21.39
CA ASP A 5 -5.44 -16.87 -22.49
C ASP A 5 -5.48 -15.41 -22.00
N PRO A 6 -4.36 -14.65 -22.07
CA PRO A 6 -4.27 -13.27 -21.60
C PRO A 6 -5.22 -12.29 -22.33
N LYS A 7 -5.85 -12.68 -23.45
CA LYS A 7 -6.82 -11.82 -24.15
C LYS A 7 -8.21 -11.77 -23.54
N ILE A 8 -8.60 -12.77 -22.76
CA ILE A 8 -9.88 -12.77 -22.04
C ILE A 8 -9.58 -12.38 -20.60
N SER A 9 -9.62 -11.09 -20.34
CA SER A 9 -9.68 -10.56 -18.98
C SER A 9 -10.92 -11.19 -18.31
N LEU A 10 -10.70 -12.16 -17.41
CA LEU A 10 -11.75 -12.88 -16.67
C LEU A 10 -12.77 -11.92 -16.02
N PHE A 11 -12.34 -10.69 -15.77
CA PHE A 11 -13.08 -9.55 -15.24
C PHE A 11 -14.21 -9.02 -16.14
N ARG A 12 -14.27 -9.41 -17.41
CA ARG A 12 -15.29 -8.94 -18.38
C ARG A 12 -16.56 -9.78 -18.40
N LEU A 13 -16.56 -10.96 -17.77
CA LEU A 13 -17.76 -11.78 -17.64
C LEU A 13 -18.65 -11.25 -16.52
N PRO A 14 -19.98 -11.07 -16.73
CA PRO A 14 -20.88 -10.52 -15.72
C PRO A 14 -20.84 -11.25 -14.38
N GLU A 15 -20.78 -12.59 -14.42
CA GLU A 15 -20.76 -13.44 -13.21
C GLU A 15 -19.50 -13.20 -12.36
N ASN A 16 -18.35 -13.05 -13.02
CA ASN A 16 -17.10 -12.73 -12.34
C ASN A 16 -17.13 -11.31 -11.79
N ARG A 17 -17.78 -10.37 -12.48
CA ARG A 17 -17.91 -8.98 -12.04
C ARG A 17 -18.62 -8.88 -10.69
N THR A 18 -19.73 -9.58 -10.51
CA THR A 18 -20.46 -9.63 -9.23
C THR A 18 -19.61 -10.27 -8.12
N LEU A 19 -18.85 -11.33 -8.43
CA LEU A 19 -17.93 -11.94 -7.48
C LEU A 19 -16.84 -10.95 -7.04
N LEU A 20 -16.26 -10.21 -7.99
CA LEU A 20 -15.19 -9.25 -7.74
C LEU A 20 -15.68 -7.99 -7.01
N GLU A 21 -16.91 -7.55 -7.24
CA GLU A 21 -17.55 -6.48 -6.48
C GLU A 21 -17.72 -6.85 -4.99
N SER A 22 -17.81 -8.15 -4.67
CA SER A 22 -17.86 -8.67 -3.31
C SER A 22 -16.48 -8.87 -2.66
N LEU A 23 -15.38 -8.61 -3.39
CA LEU A 23 -14.04 -8.75 -2.87
C LEU A 23 -13.72 -7.62 -1.88
N TYR A 24 -13.61 -7.96 -0.61
CA TYR A 24 -13.26 -7.03 0.47
C TYR A 24 -11.79 -7.08 0.87
N GLU A 25 -11.08 -8.15 0.54
CA GLU A 25 -9.68 -8.34 0.91
C GLU A 25 -8.86 -8.79 -0.29
N LEU A 26 -7.68 -8.18 -0.47
CA LEU A 26 -6.74 -8.54 -1.52
C LEU A 26 -5.31 -8.54 -0.96
N THR A 27 -4.56 -9.60 -1.27
CA THR A 27 -3.11 -9.66 -1.10
C THR A 27 -2.50 -9.94 -2.46
N CYS A 28 -1.50 -9.15 -2.87
CA CYS A 28 -0.89 -9.27 -4.19
C CYS A 28 0.55 -8.75 -4.22
N GLY A 29 1.36 -9.31 -5.13
CA GLY A 29 2.75 -8.93 -5.34
C GLY A 29 2.91 -7.89 -6.46
N THR A 30 3.92 -7.02 -6.39
CA THR A 30 4.19 -5.99 -7.42
C THR A 30 4.66 -6.57 -8.75
N SER A 31 5.21 -7.79 -8.75
CA SER A 31 5.55 -8.56 -9.96
C SER A 31 4.34 -8.98 -10.79
N THR A 32 3.13 -8.86 -10.25
CA THR A 32 1.90 -9.17 -10.97
C THR A 32 1.75 -8.24 -12.19
N CYS A 33 1.31 -8.79 -13.31
CA CYS A 33 1.23 -8.07 -14.58
C CYS A 33 0.44 -6.74 -14.45
N PRO A 34 0.95 -5.59 -14.95
CA PRO A 34 0.25 -4.30 -14.87
C PRO A 34 -1.18 -4.29 -15.42
N SER A 35 -1.49 -5.11 -16.43
CA SER A 35 -2.86 -5.21 -16.95
C SER A 35 -3.84 -5.77 -15.92
N PHE A 36 -3.38 -6.63 -15.01
CA PHE A 36 -4.20 -7.18 -13.93
C PHE A 36 -4.70 -6.08 -12.99
N PHE A 37 -3.80 -5.23 -12.49
CA PHE A 37 -4.18 -4.13 -11.60
C PHE A 37 -5.08 -3.10 -12.26
N ARG A 38 -4.81 -2.78 -13.54
CA ARG A 38 -5.67 -1.89 -14.32
C ARG A 38 -7.09 -2.45 -14.41
N ASP A 39 -7.23 -3.74 -14.72
CA ASP A 39 -8.53 -4.38 -14.85
C ASP A 39 -9.26 -4.47 -13.50
N LEU A 40 -8.53 -4.75 -12.40
CA LEU A 40 -9.08 -4.70 -11.05
C LEU A 40 -9.58 -3.31 -10.69
N ALA A 41 -8.82 -2.25 -10.95
CA ALA A 41 -9.21 -0.88 -10.62
C ALA A 41 -10.50 -0.43 -11.34
N LEU A 42 -10.81 -1.01 -12.51
CA LEU A 42 -12.05 -0.74 -13.24
C LEU A 42 -13.29 -1.41 -12.64
N VAL A 43 -13.11 -2.47 -11.86
CA VAL A 43 -14.22 -3.32 -11.37
C VAL A 43 -14.37 -3.24 -9.86
N ILE A 44 -13.27 -3.20 -9.11
CA ILE A 44 -13.27 -3.35 -7.66
C ILE A 44 -13.00 -2.01 -6.98
N GLN A 45 -13.98 -1.57 -6.20
CA GLN A 45 -13.94 -0.32 -5.43
C GLN A 45 -14.26 -0.53 -3.94
N ASN A 46 -14.42 -1.78 -3.52
CA ASN A 46 -14.94 -2.17 -2.21
C ASN A 46 -13.88 -2.81 -1.30
N ILE A 47 -12.60 -2.87 -1.72
CA ILE A 47 -11.55 -3.45 -0.88
C ILE A 47 -11.46 -2.66 0.42
N GLN A 48 -11.59 -3.38 1.53
CA GLN A 48 -11.40 -2.88 2.88
C GLN A 48 -10.01 -3.23 3.41
N ARG A 49 -9.42 -4.34 2.94
CA ARG A 49 -8.09 -4.80 3.36
C ARG A 49 -7.20 -5.06 2.15
N LEU A 50 -6.13 -4.26 2.00
CA LEU A 50 -5.16 -4.41 0.93
C LEU A 50 -3.77 -4.66 1.50
N ILE A 51 -3.17 -5.78 1.13
CA ILE A 51 -1.74 -6.06 1.36
C ILE A 51 -1.03 -6.06 0.01
N ILE A 52 0.03 -5.26 -0.10
CA ILE A 52 0.95 -5.28 -1.23
C ILE A 52 2.29 -5.84 -0.76
N ILE A 53 2.77 -6.86 -1.46
CA ILE A 53 4.13 -7.39 -1.31
C ILE A 53 4.94 -6.82 -2.47
N ASN A 54 5.86 -5.91 -2.17
CA ASN A 54 6.75 -5.37 -3.19
C ASN A 54 7.92 -6.32 -3.38
N GLU A 55 7.99 -6.97 -4.53
CA GLU A 55 8.96 -8.03 -4.82
C GLU A 55 10.13 -7.53 -5.69
N ASN A 56 10.08 -6.27 -6.13
CA ASN A 56 11.12 -5.66 -6.95
C ASN A 56 11.11 -4.12 -6.83
N ASN A 57 12.06 -3.53 -7.53
CA ASN A 57 12.41 -2.12 -7.49
C ASN A 57 11.51 -1.30 -8.44
N GLU A 58 10.86 -1.99 -9.39
CA GLU A 58 9.97 -1.44 -10.40
C GLU A 58 8.52 -1.43 -9.90
N ILE A 59 8.20 -0.45 -9.05
CA ILE A 59 6.85 -0.34 -8.51
C ILE A 59 5.84 -0.22 -9.64
N ASN A 60 4.87 -1.13 -9.64
CA ASN A 60 3.81 -1.09 -10.62
C ASN A 60 2.84 0.06 -10.32
N ARG A 61 2.97 1.18 -11.03
CA ARG A 61 2.10 2.37 -10.88
C ARG A 61 0.60 2.06 -10.96
N ARG A 62 0.20 0.95 -11.60
CA ARG A 62 -1.21 0.50 -11.64
C ARG A 62 -1.75 0.04 -10.28
N ILE A 63 -0.90 -0.31 -9.33
CA ILE A 63 -1.30 -0.56 -7.93
C ILE A 63 -1.79 0.73 -7.27
N ILE A 64 -1.14 1.86 -7.58
CA ILE A 64 -1.56 3.17 -7.08
C ILE A 64 -2.97 3.52 -7.60
N GLU A 65 -3.25 3.19 -8.86
CA GLU A 65 -4.61 3.30 -9.42
C GLU A 65 -5.61 2.43 -8.67
N LEU A 66 -5.24 1.19 -8.33
CA LEU A 66 -6.09 0.30 -7.53
C LEU A 66 -6.37 0.90 -6.16
N ILE A 67 -5.38 1.45 -5.46
CA ILE A 67 -5.56 2.14 -4.16
C ILE A 67 -6.54 3.32 -4.32
N ASN A 68 -6.33 4.14 -5.36
CA ASN A 68 -7.09 5.36 -5.59
C ASN A 68 -8.59 5.13 -5.77
N VAL A 69 -9.00 4.00 -6.37
CA VAL A 69 -10.42 3.72 -6.62
C VAL A 69 -11.15 3.10 -5.41
N GLN A 70 -10.44 2.69 -4.36
CA GLN A 70 -11.08 2.07 -3.19
C GLN A 70 -11.81 3.11 -2.34
N LYS A 71 -13.11 2.89 -2.11
CA LYS A 71 -13.97 3.82 -1.35
C LYS A 71 -13.94 3.57 0.16
N ASN A 72 -13.60 2.35 0.58
CA ASN A 72 -13.77 1.88 1.95
C ASN A 72 -12.50 1.22 2.50
N LEU A 73 -11.32 1.62 2.03
CA LEU A 73 -10.06 1.03 2.45
C LEU A 73 -9.83 1.33 3.95
N ARG A 74 -9.81 0.28 4.78
CA ARG A 74 -9.68 0.34 6.25
C ARG A 74 -8.33 -0.14 6.73
N TYR A 75 -7.74 -1.11 6.05
CA TYR A 75 -6.47 -1.71 6.36
C TYR A 75 -5.60 -1.66 5.11
N PHE A 76 -4.42 -1.07 5.25
CA PHE A 76 -3.40 -1.07 4.21
C PHE A 76 -2.09 -1.56 4.80
N GLU A 77 -1.46 -2.49 4.09
CA GLU A 77 -0.12 -2.97 4.36
C GLU A 77 0.71 -2.95 3.08
N TRP A 78 1.89 -2.37 3.16
CA TRP A 78 2.93 -2.56 2.17
C TRP A 78 4.15 -3.17 2.82
N LYS A 79 4.69 -4.21 2.19
CA LYS A 79 5.90 -4.90 2.62
C LYS A 79 6.88 -5.02 1.46
N ASP A 80 8.07 -4.46 1.61
CA ASP A 80 9.19 -4.76 0.71
C ASP A 80 9.72 -6.17 1.01
N ASP A 81 9.90 -6.96 -0.04
CA ASP A 81 10.34 -8.36 -0.04
C ASP A 81 11.42 -8.60 -1.12
N PHE A 82 12.33 -7.64 -1.27
CA PHE A 82 13.48 -7.72 -2.16
C PHE A 82 14.73 -7.18 -1.45
N GLU A 83 15.88 -7.77 -1.76
CA GLU A 83 17.18 -7.44 -1.16
C GLU A 83 17.98 -6.41 -1.98
N ASP A 84 17.56 -6.14 -3.23
CA ASP A 84 18.33 -5.33 -4.17
C ASP A 84 18.19 -3.82 -3.92
N GLU A 85 19.31 -3.15 -3.62
CA GLU A 85 19.38 -1.73 -3.21
C GLU A 85 19.56 -0.72 -4.36
N TYR A 86 19.46 -1.15 -5.62
CA TYR A 86 19.78 -0.29 -6.78
C TYR A 86 18.53 0.08 -7.59
N ASN A 87 18.42 1.34 -8.02
CA ASN A 87 17.37 1.86 -8.95
C ASN A 87 15.92 1.89 -8.39
N ILE A 88 15.75 2.35 -7.16
CA ILE A 88 14.41 2.55 -6.58
C ILE A 88 13.76 3.80 -7.18
N GLU A 89 12.52 3.67 -7.68
CA GLU A 89 11.71 4.82 -8.08
C GLU A 89 11.04 5.47 -6.85
N TYR A 90 11.78 6.33 -6.12
CA TYR A 90 11.27 7.03 -4.93
C TYR A 90 9.98 7.83 -5.20
N ASP A 91 9.85 8.40 -6.40
CA ASP A 91 8.65 9.13 -6.82
C ASP A 91 7.37 8.28 -6.72
N LEU A 92 7.47 6.95 -6.92
CA LEU A 92 6.31 6.05 -6.86
C LEU A 92 5.86 5.75 -5.42
N TYR A 93 6.79 5.66 -4.47
CA TYR A 93 6.41 5.64 -3.05
C TYR A 93 5.69 6.93 -2.66
N ASP A 94 6.19 8.05 -3.16
CA ASP A 94 5.62 9.37 -2.96
C ASP A 94 4.19 9.50 -3.52
N GLU A 95 3.94 8.96 -4.70
CA GLU A 95 2.61 8.89 -5.32
C GLU A 95 1.67 7.97 -4.53
N MET A 96 2.16 6.82 -4.08
CA MET A 96 1.40 5.90 -3.24
C MET A 96 1.03 6.55 -1.90
N LEU A 97 1.95 7.27 -1.25
CA LEU A 97 1.67 8.02 -0.02
C LEU A 97 0.57 9.08 -0.24
N VAL A 98 0.57 9.77 -1.37
CA VAL A 98 -0.52 10.70 -1.74
C VAL A 98 -1.85 9.96 -1.91
N ALA A 99 -1.85 8.80 -2.57
CA ALA A 99 -3.05 7.98 -2.74
C ALA A 99 -3.62 7.54 -1.38
N LEU A 100 -2.77 7.10 -0.45
CA LEU A 100 -3.16 6.74 0.91
C LEU A 100 -3.70 7.95 1.69
N GLN A 101 -3.05 9.10 1.57
CA GLN A 101 -3.51 10.34 2.21
C GLN A 101 -4.93 10.72 1.77
N GLN A 102 -5.28 10.53 0.50
CA GLN A 102 -6.65 10.77 0.01
C GLN A 102 -7.69 9.83 0.62
N ARG A 103 -7.24 8.76 1.28
CA ARG A 103 -8.07 7.75 1.98
C ARG A 103 -7.86 7.79 3.49
N SER A 104 -7.24 8.84 4.03
CA SER A 104 -6.90 8.94 5.45
C SER A 104 -8.11 8.91 6.39
N GLU A 105 -9.29 9.29 5.90
CA GLU A 105 -10.55 9.23 6.66
C GLU A 105 -11.15 7.82 6.79
N THR A 106 -10.71 6.86 5.97
CA THR A 106 -11.21 5.48 6.00
C THR A 106 -10.19 4.50 6.54
N ILE A 107 -8.90 4.81 6.41
CA ILE A 107 -7.81 3.95 6.87
C ILE A 107 -7.71 3.99 8.40
N PHE A 108 -7.85 2.82 9.02
CA PHE A 108 -7.71 2.60 10.46
C PHE A 108 -6.41 1.86 10.81
N HIS A 109 -5.86 1.09 9.89
CA HIS A 109 -4.64 0.33 10.10
C HIS A 109 -3.71 0.57 8.92
N LEU A 110 -2.53 1.11 9.22
CA LEU A 110 -1.50 1.45 8.24
C LEU A 110 -0.20 0.75 8.63
N LEU A 111 0.23 -0.19 7.81
CA LEU A 111 1.47 -0.93 7.98
C LEU A 111 2.37 -0.66 6.78
N ILE A 112 3.58 -0.23 7.07
CA ILE A 112 4.49 0.37 6.11
C ILE A 112 5.88 -0.18 6.42
N LEU A 113 6.22 -1.28 5.75
CA LEU A 113 7.43 -2.04 5.97
C LEU A 113 8.35 -1.92 4.75
N TYR A 114 8.84 -0.69 4.48
CA TYR A 114 9.79 -0.41 3.39
C TYR A 114 11.24 -0.53 3.88
N PHE A 115 12.07 -1.33 3.21
CA PHE A 115 13.46 -1.57 3.66
C PHE A 115 14.37 -0.36 3.38
N GLN A 116 14.15 0.34 2.27
CA GLN A 116 15.14 1.28 1.72
C GLN A 116 14.79 2.76 1.91
N PHE A 117 13.57 3.06 2.35
CA PHE A 117 13.08 4.43 2.59
C PHE A 117 13.83 5.17 3.71
N PHE A 118 14.60 4.46 4.53
CA PHE A 118 15.25 4.98 5.73
C PHE A 118 16.79 4.91 5.72
N ASN A 119 17.40 4.43 4.63
CA ASN A 119 18.87 4.28 4.50
C ASN A 119 19.55 5.46 3.75
N CYS A 120 18.81 6.52 3.46
CA CYS A 120 19.32 7.67 2.71
C CYS A 120 19.66 8.83 3.66
N GLU A 121 20.95 9.06 3.89
CA GLU A 121 21.48 10.13 4.76
C GLU A 121 21.13 11.54 4.28
N GLU A 122 20.77 11.71 3.00
CA GLU A 122 20.40 12.98 2.37
C GLU A 122 18.88 13.21 2.27
N CYS A 123 18.07 12.28 2.76
CA CYS A 123 16.63 12.33 2.54
C CYS A 123 15.96 13.33 3.50
N HIS A 124 15.47 14.41 2.89
CA HIS A 124 14.58 15.42 3.45
C HIS A 124 13.43 14.84 4.28
N GLU A 125 12.75 15.72 5.04
CA GLU A 125 11.52 15.39 5.78
C GLU A 125 10.64 14.43 4.98
N HIS A 126 10.54 13.19 5.46
CA HIS A 126 9.88 12.13 4.72
C HIS A 126 8.40 12.46 4.58
N LYS A 127 7.89 12.48 3.35
CA LYS A 127 6.47 12.74 3.03
C LYS A 127 5.50 11.91 3.85
N LEU A 128 5.91 10.72 4.27
CA LEU A 128 5.15 9.90 5.21
C LEU A 128 4.81 10.68 6.48
N PHE A 129 5.77 11.36 7.11
CA PHE A 129 5.54 12.18 8.30
C PHE A 129 4.66 13.41 8.01
N ASP A 130 4.70 13.96 6.80
CA ASP A 130 3.80 15.06 6.41
C ASP A 130 2.34 14.60 6.27
N ILE A 131 2.12 13.37 5.82
CA ILE A 131 0.76 12.85 5.62
C ILE A 131 0.17 12.25 6.89
N LEU A 132 1.00 11.71 7.81
CA LEU A 132 0.53 11.03 9.02
C LEU A 132 -0.48 11.83 9.85
N PRO A 133 -0.31 13.15 10.09
CA PRO A 133 -1.29 13.97 10.79
C PRO A 133 -2.69 13.97 10.17
N LYS A 134 -2.83 13.63 8.88
CA LYS A 134 -4.12 13.57 8.17
C LYS A 134 -4.90 12.30 8.46
N PHE A 135 -4.28 11.27 9.04
CA PHE A 135 -4.93 10.00 9.39
C PHE A 135 -5.56 10.06 10.79
N LEU A 136 -6.54 10.95 10.96
CA LEU A 136 -7.18 11.22 12.26
C LEU A 136 -7.92 10.02 12.87
N LYS A 137 -8.25 8.99 12.07
CA LYS A 137 -8.93 7.77 12.52
C LYS A 137 -8.01 6.56 12.66
N LEU A 138 -6.69 6.75 12.52
CA LEU A 138 -5.72 5.67 12.57
C LEU A 138 -5.68 5.04 13.96
N LYS A 139 -5.97 3.74 14.03
CA LYS A 139 -5.91 2.92 15.24
C LYS A 139 -4.57 2.22 15.39
N THR A 140 -3.93 1.87 14.27
CA THR A 140 -2.65 1.17 14.26
C THR A 140 -1.76 1.75 13.19
N LEU A 141 -0.54 2.10 13.57
CA LEU A 141 0.57 2.43 12.69
C LEU A 141 1.71 1.43 12.95
N THR A 142 2.25 0.83 11.91
CA THR A 142 3.49 0.04 12.00
C THR A 142 4.45 0.49 10.92
N LEU A 143 5.66 0.89 11.34
CA LEU A 143 6.75 1.33 10.47
C LEU A 143 7.97 0.43 10.70
N ASN A 144 8.87 0.34 9.72
CA ASN A 144 10.18 -0.27 9.92
C ASN A 144 11.03 0.48 10.97
N LYS A 145 11.91 -0.25 11.66
CA LYS A 145 12.61 0.15 12.90
C LYS A 145 13.73 1.18 12.73
N TYR A 146 14.01 1.67 11.52
CA TYR A 146 15.28 2.35 11.24
C TYR A 146 15.30 3.86 11.54
N TYR A 147 14.15 4.48 11.78
CA TYR A 147 14.08 5.91 12.11
C TYR A 147 13.68 6.12 13.56
N LEU A 148 14.68 6.23 14.43
CA LEU A 148 14.69 7.05 15.65
C LEU A 148 16.07 6.83 16.29
N GLU A 149 17.05 7.64 15.90
CA GLU A 149 18.32 7.76 16.61
C GLU A 149 18.05 8.12 18.08
N SER A 150 18.03 7.11 18.94
CA SER A 150 18.64 7.11 20.28
C SER A 150 18.51 5.72 20.88
N GLU A 151 19.46 4.85 20.53
CA GLU A 151 19.97 3.68 21.27
C GLU A 151 19.11 2.96 22.34
N ARG A 152 17.78 2.75 22.17
CA ARG A 152 17.04 1.77 22.98
C ARG A 152 15.96 1.07 22.15
N VAL A 153 16.13 -0.24 22.02
CA VAL A 153 15.20 -1.15 21.36
C VAL A 153 14.03 -1.44 22.27
N LEU A 154 12.84 -0.96 21.90
CA LEU A 154 11.55 -1.53 22.32
C LEU A 154 10.59 -1.53 21.13
N PRO A 155 9.80 -2.60 20.91
CA PRO A 155 8.71 -2.59 19.95
C PRO A 155 7.64 -1.60 20.42
N ILE A 156 7.57 -0.44 19.77
CA ILE A 156 6.49 0.53 20.03
C ILE A 156 5.34 0.17 19.09
N TYR A 157 4.38 -0.58 19.62
CA TYR A 157 3.03 -0.55 19.08
C TYR A 157 2.50 0.87 19.29
N TYR A 158 2.23 1.63 18.23
CA TYR A 158 1.37 2.81 18.33
C TYR A 158 -0.08 2.34 18.63
N ASN A 159 -0.28 1.81 19.82
CA ASN A 159 -1.57 1.72 20.47
C ASN A 159 -1.57 2.82 21.53
N ASN A 160 -1.96 4.03 21.13
CA ASN A 160 -2.75 4.99 21.91
C ASN A 160 -2.69 6.35 21.24
N LEU A 161 -3.72 6.64 20.43
CA LEU A 161 -4.15 8.00 20.17
C LEU A 161 -4.39 8.71 21.51
N LYS A 162 -3.47 9.58 21.92
CA LYS A 162 -3.79 10.72 22.77
C LYS A 162 -3.21 11.96 22.12
N TYR A 163 -4.00 12.56 21.23
CA TYR A 163 -3.80 13.95 20.87
C TYR A 163 -4.15 14.79 22.10
N SER A 164 -3.20 15.59 22.56
CA SER A 164 -3.45 16.74 23.43
C SER A 164 -2.61 17.87 22.87
N ILE A 165 -3.28 18.74 22.11
CA ILE A 165 -2.89 20.14 21.94
C ILE A 165 -3.96 20.94 22.66
#